data_AF-A0A936Q322-F1
#
_entry.id   AF-A0A936Q322-F1
#
_cell.length_a   1.000
_cell.length_b   1.000
_cell.length_c   1.000
_cell.angle_alpha   90.00
_cell.angle_beta   90.00
_cell.angle_gamma   90.00
#
_symmetry.space_group_name_H-M   'P 1'
#
loop_
_entity.id
_entity.type
_entity.pdbx_description
1 polymer ?
#
loop_
_entity_poly.entity_id
_entity_poly.type
_entity_poly.pdbx_seq_one_letter_code
_entity_poly.pdbx_strand_id
1 'polypeptide(L)'
;MHLENNVPGIFAGGNIVRWPDPLTGERIRVEHWVVAERQGQTAARNMLGRRERFDAVPFFWTEQYDFGLVYVGHAEGWDEAELDGQLDGDTRDCTITYSRSGRRLAAAFVHRDLEALRVEVELERATRGEIS
;
A
#
# COMPACT_ATOMS: atom_id res chain seq x y z
N MET A 1 10.60 9.43 -1.03
CA MET A 1 12.05 9.08 -1.11
C MET A 1 12.44 8.96 -2.57
N HIS A 2 13.63 9.36 -3.02
CA HIS A 2 14.02 9.27 -4.46
C HIS A 2 14.67 7.94 -4.85
N LEU A 3 14.63 6.94 -3.97
CA LEU A 3 15.23 5.62 -4.17
C LEU A 3 16.76 5.65 -4.39
N GLU A 4 17.42 6.76 -4.05
CA GLU A 4 18.87 6.89 -3.96
C GLU A 4 19.31 6.65 -2.51
N ASN A 5 20.41 5.92 -2.31
CA ASN A 5 20.97 5.69 -0.98
C ASN A 5 21.91 6.83 -0.55
N ASN A 6 22.66 6.65 0.54
CA ASN A 6 23.58 7.68 1.05
C ASN A 6 24.88 7.86 0.22
N VAL A 7 25.11 7.00 -0.77
CA VAL A 7 26.19 7.09 -1.75
C VAL A 7 25.59 7.64 -3.05
N PRO A 8 25.99 8.85 -3.49
CA PRO A 8 25.43 9.47 -4.68
C PRO A 8 25.52 8.59 -5.93
N GLY A 9 24.45 8.55 -6.72
CA GLY A 9 24.34 7.75 -7.94
C GLY A 9 24.03 6.27 -7.72
N ILE A 10 23.92 5.80 -6.48
CA ILE A 10 23.50 4.42 -6.18
C ILE A 10 22.02 4.39 -5.80
N PHE A 11 21.22 3.73 -6.64
CA PHE A 11 19.79 3.56 -6.44
C PHE A 11 19.43 2.14 -6.02
N ALA A 12 18.32 2.00 -5.30
CA ALA A 12 17.79 0.70 -4.85
C ALA A 12 16.29 0.60 -5.09
N GLY A 13 15.81 -0.58 -5.43
CA GLY A 13 14.39 -0.92 -5.60
C GLY A 13 14.12 -2.37 -5.18
N GLY A 14 12.86 -2.69 -4.94
CA GLY A 14 12.41 -4.03 -4.55
C GLY A 14 12.47 -4.30 -3.06
N ASN A 15 12.44 -5.60 -2.72
CA ASN A 15 12.22 -6.09 -1.35
C ASN A 15 13.25 -5.63 -0.31
N ILE A 16 14.42 -5.17 -0.75
CA ILE A 16 15.48 -4.64 0.13
C ILE A 16 15.19 -3.20 0.62
N VAL A 17 14.34 -2.46 -0.09
CA VAL A 17 14.12 -1.04 0.17
C VAL A 17 13.13 -0.82 1.30
N ARG A 18 13.53 0.03 2.25
CA ARG A 18 12.65 0.64 3.27
C ARG A 18 12.39 2.10 2.94
N TRP A 19 11.14 2.50 2.81
CA TRP A 19 10.74 3.88 2.53
C TRP A 19 9.76 4.38 3.61
N PRO A 20 9.65 5.71 3.82
CA PRO A 20 8.62 6.25 4.69
C PRO A 20 7.25 6.02 4.04
N ASP A 21 6.37 5.34 4.77
CA ASP A 21 4.96 5.20 4.40
C ASP A 21 4.35 6.60 4.21
N PRO A 22 3.74 6.88 3.05
CA PRO A 22 3.16 8.21 2.79
C PRO A 22 2.08 8.61 3.79
N LEU A 23 1.38 7.66 4.41
CA LEU A 23 0.30 7.92 5.35
C LEU A 23 0.80 8.18 6.77
N THR A 24 1.67 7.30 7.28
CA THR A 24 2.13 7.36 8.68
C THR A 24 3.49 8.02 8.86
N GLY A 25 4.31 8.06 7.82
CA GLY A 25 5.72 8.45 7.89
C GLY A 25 6.64 7.37 8.46
N GLU A 26 6.10 6.25 8.94
CA GLU A 26 6.87 5.13 9.50
C GLU A 26 7.68 4.42 8.40
N ARG A 27 8.82 3.81 8.75
CA ARG A 27 9.66 3.13 7.75
C ARG A 27 9.16 1.72 7.48
N ILE A 28 8.49 1.56 6.35
CA ILE A 28 7.90 0.30 5.92
C ILE A 28 8.77 -0.46 4.92
N ARG A 29 8.49 -1.75 4.79
CA ARG A 29 9.06 -2.66 3.78
C ARG A 29 7.95 -3.59 3.32
N VAL A 30 7.76 -3.71 2.01
CA VAL A 30 6.74 -4.60 1.43
C VAL A 30 7.38 -5.53 0.44
N GLU A 31 7.06 -6.81 0.56
CA GLU A 31 7.57 -7.90 -0.27
C GLU A 31 6.51 -8.28 -1.30
N HIS A 32 6.24 -7.37 -2.24
CA HIS A 32 5.29 -7.62 -3.31
C HIS A 32 5.83 -7.15 -4.65
N TRP A 33 5.53 -7.91 -5.71
CA TRP A 33 6.11 -7.69 -7.03
C TRP A 33 5.72 -6.31 -7.61
N VAL A 34 4.49 -5.83 -7.38
CA VAL A 34 4.07 -4.51 -7.88
C VAL A 34 4.83 -3.38 -7.20
N VAL A 35 5.12 -3.52 -5.90
CA VAL A 35 5.95 -2.54 -5.19
C VAL A 35 7.36 -2.53 -5.78
N ALA A 36 7.94 -3.71 -6.04
CA ALA A 36 9.25 -3.82 -6.66
C ALA A 36 9.29 -3.20 -8.06
N GLU A 37 8.27 -3.45 -8.88
CA GLU A 37 8.12 -2.84 -10.22
C GLU A 37 8.01 -1.31 -10.14
N ARG A 38 7.07 -0.79 -9.34
CA ARG A 38 6.87 0.67 -9.18
C ARG A 38 8.15 1.35 -8.67
N GLN A 39 8.85 0.74 -7.71
CA GLN A 39 10.15 1.25 -7.25
C GLN A 39 11.20 1.23 -8.36
N GLY A 40 11.29 0.16 -9.15
CA GLY A 40 12.20 0.09 -10.29
C GLY A 40 11.96 1.21 -11.30
N GLN A 41 10.70 1.49 -11.62
CA GLN A 41 10.33 2.58 -12.51
C GLN A 41 10.75 3.96 -11.95
N THR A 42 10.44 4.25 -10.69
CA THR A 42 10.84 5.53 -10.05
C THR A 42 12.36 5.65 -9.96
N ALA A 43 13.08 4.57 -9.63
CA ALA A 43 14.54 4.57 -9.58
C ALA A 43 15.14 4.89 -10.96
N ALA A 44 14.65 4.26 -12.02
CA ALA A 44 15.09 4.53 -13.39
C ALA A 44 14.83 5.99 -13.81
N ARG A 45 13.67 6.55 -13.49
CA ARG A 45 13.37 7.97 -13.75
C ARG A 45 14.32 8.90 -13.00
N ASN A 46 14.72 8.54 -11.78
CA ASN A 46 15.64 9.33 -10.98
C ASN A 46 17.09 9.24 -11.44
N MET A 47 17.52 8.08 -11.95
CA MET A 47 18.79 7.95 -12.68
C MET A 47 18.84 8.91 -13.89
N LEU A 48 17.70 9.18 -14.52
CA LEU A 48 17.54 10.15 -15.62
C LEU A 48 17.32 11.60 -15.15
N GLY A 49 17.49 11.89 -13.85
CA GLY A 49 17.41 13.24 -13.30
C GLY A 49 16.00 13.77 -13.03
N ARG A 50 14.96 12.94 -13.09
CA ARG A 50 13.56 13.38 -12.86
C ARG A 50 13.25 13.79 -11.43
N ARG A 51 14.02 13.30 -10.44
CA ARG A 51 13.83 13.58 -9.00
C ARG A 51 12.38 13.37 -8.52
N GLU A 52 11.78 12.27 -8.94
CA GLU A 52 10.46 11.79 -8.54
C GLU A 52 10.50 11.10 -7.18
N ARG A 53 9.60 11.47 -6.27
CA ARG A 53 9.45 10.79 -4.99
C ARG A 53 8.66 9.49 -5.21
N PHE A 54 9.15 8.40 -4.65
CA PHE A 54 8.35 7.21 -4.42
C PHE A 54 7.46 7.45 -3.20
N ASP A 55 6.15 7.47 -3.43
CA ASP A 55 5.08 7.71 -2.45
C ASP A 55 3.83 6.88 -2.73
N ALA A 56 4.00 5.71 -3.35
CA ALA A 56 2.89 4.78 -3.60
C ALA A 56 2.33 4.25 -2.28
N VAL A 57 1.00 4.22 -2.18
CA VAL A 57 0.30 3.46 -1.14
C VAL A 57 0.54 1.97 -1.41
N PRO A 58 0.97 1.18 -0.41
CA PRO A 58 1.19 -0.24 -0.62
C PRO A 58 -0.12 -0.94 -0.95
N PHE A 59 -0.09 -1.86 -1.90
CA PHE A 59 -1.19 -2.79 -2.14
C PHE A 59 -0.65 -4.13 -2.63
N PHE A 60 -1.42 -5.19 -2.37
CA PHE A 60 -1.18 -6.51 -2.94
C PHE A 60 -2.49 -7.27 -3.03
N TRP A 61 -2.48 -8.38 -3.77
CA TRP A 61 -3.58 -9.34 -3.78
C TRP A 61 -3.05 -10.76 -3.65
N THR A 62 -3.92 -11.65 -3.22
CA THR A 62 -3.68 -13.08 -3.23
C THR A 62 -4.95 -13.79 -3.69
N GLU A 63 -4.77 -14.84 -4.47
CA GLU A 63 -5.82 -15.75 -4.90
C GLU A 63 -5.46 -17.14 -4.38
N GLN A 64 -6.33 -17.70 -3.55
CA GLN A 64 -6.18 -19.03 -2.99
C GLN A 64 -7.45 -19.82 -3.29
N TYR A 65 -7.43 -20.60 -4.37
CA TYR A 65 -8.60 -21.31 -4.89
C TYR A 65 -9.76 -20.36 -5.25
N ASP A 66 -10.84 -20.42 -4.50
CA ASP A 66 -12.04 -19.61 -4.60
C ASP A 66 -12.00 -18.37 -3.69
N PHE A 67 -10.88 -18.14 -2.99
CA PHE A 67 -10.71 -17.03 -2.07
C PHE A 67 -9.76 -15.96 -2.65
N GLY A 68 -10.35 -14.85 -3.07
CA GLY A 68 -9.66 -13.68 -3.60
C GLY A 68 -9.62 -12.56 -2.57
N LEU A 69 -8.42 -12.08 -2.24
CA LEU A 69 -8.20 -11.02 -1.26
C LEU A 69 -7.31 -9.93 -1.84
N VAL A 70 -7.76 -8.69 -1.73
CA VAL A 70 -6.98 -7.48 -2.02
C VAL A 70 -6.71 -6.76 -0.71
N TYR A 71 -5.46 -6.35 -0.49
CA TYR A 71 -5.06 -5.58 0.67
C TYR A 71 -4.48 -4.25 0.23
N VAL A 72 -4.98 -3.16 0.81
CA VAL A 72 -4.59 -1.79 0.48
C VAL A 72 -4.16 -1.07 1.74
N GLY A 73 -3.04 -0.35 1.69
CA GLY A 73 -2.43 0.36 2.81
C GLY A 73 -1.41 -0.47 3.58
N HIS A 74 -1.08 -0.04 4.79
CA HIS A 74 -0.14 -0.76 5.66
C HIS A 74 -0.50 -0.55 7.14
N ALA A 75 -0.67 -1.64 7.87
CA ALA A 75 -1.01 -1.63 9.29
C ALA A 75 -0.16 -2.67 10.03
N GLU A 76 0.98 -2.25 10.57
CA GLU A 76 1.80 -3.10 11.45
C GLU A 76 1.23 -3.17 12.88
N GLY A 77 0.48 -2.14 13.28
CA GLY A 77 -0.30 -2.13 14.52
C GLY A 77 -1.55 -1.24 14.39
N TRP A 78 -2.67 -1.72 14.95
CA TRP A 78 -3.97 -1.07 14.95
C TRP A 78 -4.61 -1.18 16.34
N ASP A 79 -5.50 -0.25 16.69
CA ASP A 79 -6.31 -0.32 17.92
C ASP A 79 -7.76 -0.75 17.64
N GLU A 80 -8.21 -0.63 16.40
CA GLU A 80 -9.54 -0.99 15.95
C GLU A 80 -9.49 -1.75 14.62
N ALA A 81 -10.31 -2.80 14.52
CA ALA A 81 -10.56 -3.54 13.29
C ALA A 81 -12.07 -3.72 13.11
N GLU A 82 -12.63 -3.14 12.06
CA GLU A 82 -14.04 -3.20 11.73
C GLU A 82 -14.27 -4.19 10.59
N LEU A 83 -15.22 -5.10 10.76
CA LEU A 83 -15.66 -6.03 9.72
C LEU A 83 -17.00 -5.55 9.16
N ASP A 84 -17.03 -5.27 7.86
CA ASP A 84 -18.25 -5.05 7.09
C ASP A 84 -18.50 -6.24 6.17
N GLY A 85 -19.67 -6.87 6.28
CA GLY A 85 -20.02 -8.10 5.56
C GLY A 85 -19.78 -9.38 6.36
N GLN A 86 -19.49 -10.49 5.66
CA GLN A 86 -19.38 -11.81 6.25
C GLN A 86 -18.14 -12.58 5.78
N LEU A 87 -17.37 -13.10 6.73
CA LEU A 87 -16.22 -13.98 6.48
C LEU A 87 -16.62 -15.46 6.42
N ASP A 88 -17.82 -15.80 6.87
CA ASP A 88 -18.35 -17.16 6.88
C ASP A 88 -19.26 -17.44 5.67
N GLY A 89 -19.52 -18.73 5.44
CA GLY A 89 -20.31 -19.20 4.32
C GLY A 89 -19.53 -19.35 3.00
N ASP A 90 -20.29 -19.54 1.93
CA ASP A 90 -19.76 -19.90 0.61
C ASP A 90 -19.23 -18.69 -0.17
N THR A 91 -19.76 -17.49 0.07
CA THR A 91 -19.42 -16.29 -0.72
C THR A 91 -18.33 -15.42 -0.10
N ARG A 92 -18.16 -15.47 1.24
CA ARG A 92 -17.12 -14.75 2.01
C ARG A 92 -16.90 -13.32 1.50
N ASP A 93 -17.95 -12.52 1.54
CA ASP A 93 -17.97 -11.17 0.98
C ASP A 93 -17.85 -10.14 2.10
N CYS A 94 -16.66 -9.56 2.27
CA CYS A 94 -16.40 -8.63 3.35
C CYS A 94 -15.24 -7.67 3.11
N THR A 95 -15.25 -6.59 3.90
CA THR A 95 -14.13 -5.67 4.08
C THR A 95 -13.71 -5.66 5.55
N ILE A 96 -12.41 -5.76 5.82
CA ILE A 96 -11.82 -5.55 7.14
C ILE A 96 -11.04 -4.25 7.11
N THR A 97 -11.47 -3.25 7.86
CA THR A 97 -10.79 -1.96 7.97
C THR A 97 -9.93 -1.90 9.23
N TYR A 98 -8.65 -1.57 9.10
CA TYR A 98 -7.72 -1.40 10.20
C TYR A 98 -7.47 0.09 10.47
N SER A 99 -7.68 0.50 11.72
CA SER A 99 -7.55 1.90 12.15
C SER A 99 -6.65 2.04 13.36
N ARG A 100 -6.01 3.20 13.48
CA ARG A 100 -5.24 3.59 14.67
C ARG A 100 -5.54 5.03 15.01
N SER A 101 -5.93 5.30 16.25
CA SER A 101 -6.31 6.63 16.72
C SER A 101 -7.38 7.30 15.82
N GLY A 102 -8.36 6.53 15.34
CA GLY A 102 -9.43 7.00 14.46
C GLY A 102 -9.02 7.26 13.00
N ARG A 103 -7.79 6.94 12.59
CA ARG A 103 -7.32 7.04 11.21
C ARG A 103 -7.21 5.65 10.58
N ARG A 104 -7.87 5.45 9.43
CA ARG A 104 -7.72 4.24 8.61
C ARG A 104 -6.29 4.11 8.10
N LEU A 105 -5.66 2.96 8.37
CA LEU A 105 -4.30 2.64 7.95
C LEU A 105 -4.26 1.68 6.76
N ALA A 106 -5.19 0.72 6.75
CA ALA A 106 -5.29 -0.28 5.72
C ALA A 106 -6.70 -0.87 5.67
N ALA A 107 -7.01 -1.57 4.57
CA ALA A 107 -8.19 -2.40 4.47
C ALA A 107 -7.91 -3.68 3.65
N ALA A 108 -8.52 -4.78 4.07
CA ALA A 108 -8.54 -6.05 3.34
C ALA A 108 -9.94 -6.26 2.75
N PHE A 109 -10.00 -6.63 1.48
CA PHE A 109 -11.23 -6.79 0.71
C PHE A 109 -11.28 -8.22 0.19
N VAL A 110 -12.37 -8.93 0.49
CA VAL A 110 -12.60 -10.28 -0.02
C VAL A 110 -13.72 -10.20 -1.06
N HIS A 111 -13.40 -10.52 -2.31
CA HIS A 111 -14.32 -10.43 -3.46
C HIS A 111 -14.92 -9.02 -3.74
N ARG A 112 -14.28 -7.95 -3.26
CA ARG A 112 -14.74 -6.55 -3.43
C ARG A 112 -13.74 -5.66 -4.17
N ASP A 113 -13.30 -6.07 -5.35
CA ASP A 113 -12.24 -5.38 -6.11
C ASP A 113 -12.51 -3.89 -6.37
N LEU A 114 -13.77 -3.54 -6.68
CA LEU A 114 -14.14 -2.14 -6.92
C LEU A 114 -14.03 -1.27 -5.66
N GLU A 115 -14.32 -1.83 -4.49
CA GLU A 115 -14.15 -1.12 -3.22
C GLU A 115 -12.68 -0.95 -2.89
N ALA A 116 -11.87 -1.98 -3.14
CA ALA A 116 -10.42 -1.92 -2.97
C ALA A 116 -9.81 -0.77 -3.80
N LEU A 117 -10.18 -0.66 -5.08
CA LEU A 117 -9.72 0.43 -5.95
C LEU A 117 -10.15 1.81 -5.45
N ARG A 118 -11.38 1.96 -4.94
CA ARG A 118 -11.85 3.23 -4.38
C ARG A 118 -11.04 3.64 -3.16
N VAL A 119 -10.73 2.70 -2.28
CA VAL A 119 -9.94 2.94 -1.07
C VAL A 119 -8.46 3.20 -1.40
N GLU A 120 -7.88 2.53 -2.41
CA GLU A 120 -6.54 2.86 -2.90
C GLU A 120 -6.47 4.33 -3.34
N VAL A 121 -7.43 4.77 -4.17
CA VAL A 121 -7.51 6.17 -4.61
C VAL A 121 -7.72 7.14 -3.45
N GLU A 122 -8.55 6.79 -2.46
CA GLU A 122 -8.77 7.61 -1.26
C GLU A 122 -7.48 7.79 -0.47
N LEU A 123 -6.75 6.71 -0.20
CA LEU A 123 -5.47 6.74 0.51
C LEU A 123 -4.40 7.49 -0.29
N GLU A 124 -4.34 7.31 -1.61
CA GLU A 124 -3.41 8.05 -2.46
C GLU A 124 -3.68 9.57 -2.43
N ARG A 125 -4.95 9.99 -2.44
CA ARG A 125 -5.32 11.40 -2.33
C ARG A 125 -5.01 11.98 -0.95
N ALA A 126 -5.30 11.22 0.11
CA ALA A 126 -4.99 11.62 1.49
C ALA A 126 -3.48 11.85 1.68
N THR A 127 -2.64 11.01 1.09
CA THR A 127 -1.18 11.11 1.19
C THR A 127 -0.60 12.26 0.34
N ARG A 128 -1.30 12.70 -0.69
CA ARG A 128 -0.96 13.89 -1.51
C ARG A 128 -1.49 15.20 -0.95
N GLY A 129 -2.31 15.17 0.11
CA GLY A 129 -2.92 16.36 0.71
C GLY A 129 -4.05 16.96 -0.14
N GLU A 130 -4.68 16.16 -1.00
CA GLU A 130 -5.75 16.61 -1.91
C GLU A 130 -7.15 16.53 -1.28
N ILE A 131 -7.24 16.16 0.01
CA ILE A 131 -8.49 16.11 0.77
C ILE A 131 -8.31 17.03 1.99
N SER A 132 -8.99 18.18 1.93
CA SER A 132 -9.25 19.10 3.06
C SER A 132 -10.75 19.30 3.21
#